data_AF-A0A2E4B3F8-F1
#
_entry.id   AF-A0A2E4B3F8-F1
#
_cell.length_a   1.000
_cell.length_b   1.000
_cell.length_c   1.000
_cell.angle_alpha   90.00
_cell.angle_beta   90.00
_cell.angle_gamma   90.00
#
_symmetry.space_group_name_H-M   'P 1'
#
loop_
_entity.id
_entity.type
_entity.pdbx_description
1 polymer ?
#
loop_
_entity_poly.entity_id
_entity_poly.type
_entity_poly.pdbx_seq_one_letter_code
_entity_poly.pdbx_strand_id
1 'polypeptide(L)' 'MMDDKELQFDRLWEGITPKGVNRTKALKFRQYILEHVRQMRRPLNRDNAKKYWMGILQAEKKERENF' A
#
# COMPACT_ATOMS: atom_id res chain seq x y z
N MET A 1 8.67 4.20 14.14
CA MET A 1 7.26 4.17 14.58
C MET A 1 6.42 3.63 13.43
N MET A 2 5.50 2.70 13.68
CA MET A 2 4.60 2.19 12.63
C MET A 2 3.66 3.30 12.11
N ASP A 3 3.36 4.27 12.97
CA ASP A 3 2.50 5.42 12.69
C ASP A 3 2.99 6.30 11.52
N ASP A 4 4.30 6.55 11.39
CA ASP A 4 4.84 7.36 10.29
C ASP A 4 4.63 6.70 8.93
N LYS A 5 4.78 5.37 8.87
CA LYS A 5 4.65 4.60 7.63
C LYS A 5 3.19 4.47 7.20
N GLU A 6 2.31 4.27 8.18
CA GLU A 6 0.87 4.27 7.99
C GLU A 6 0.37 5.64 7.51
N LEU A 7 0.78 6.72 8.18
CA LEU A 7 0.43 8.08 7.78
C LEU A 7 0.95 8.44 6.40
N GLN A 8 2.15 7.97 6.04
CA GLN A 8 2.70 8.14 4.69
C GLN A 8 1.84 7.44 3.64
N PHE A 9 1.35 6.23 3.92
CA PHE A 9 0.42 5.53 3.03
C PHE A 9 -0.86 6.33 2.86
N ASP A 10 -1.48 6.80 3.94
CA ASP A 10 -2.75 7.52 3.88
C ASP A 10 -2.59 8.84 3.10
N ARG A 11 -1.50 9.58 3.33
CA ARG A 11 -1.18 10.79 2.54
C ARG A 11 -1.01 10.49 1.06
N LEU A 12 -0.29 9.43 0.69
CA LEU A 12 -0.11 9.05 -0.72
C LEU A 12 -1.40 8.54 -1.35
N TRP A 13 -2.19 7.78 -0.60
CA TRP A 13 -3.49 7.25 -1.03
C TRP A 13 -4.48 8.37 -1.34
N GLU A 14 -4.50 9.41 -0.52
CA GLU A 14 -5.35 10.59 -0.73
C GLU A 14 -4.72 11.65 -1.64
N GLY A 15 -3.41 11.55 -1.90
CA GLY A 15 -2.66 12.51 -2.69
C GLY A 15 -2.37 13.82 -1.95
N ILE A 16 -2.33 13.79 -0.62
CA ILE A 16 -2.04 14.95 0.21
C ILE A 16 -0.57 15.33 0.04
N THR A 17 -0.33 16.57 -0.37
CA THR A 17 1.00 17.17 -0.48
C THR A 17 1.05 18.50 0.27
N PRO A 18 2.24 19.05 0.57
CA PRO A 18 2.34 20.38 1.17
C PRO A 18 1.67 21.50 0.35
N LYS A 19 1.52 21.29 -0.97
CA LYS A 19 0.88 22.23 -1.90
C LYS A 19 -0.62 21.96 -2.11
N GLY A 20 -1.22 21.06 -1.33
CA GLY A 20 -2.62 20.63 -1.46
C GLY A 20 -2.76 19.23 -2.04
N VAL A 21 -3.96 18.92 -2.55
CA VAL A 21 -4.32 17.57 -3.02
C VAL A 21 -3.92 17.38 -4.50
N ASN A 22 -3.10 16.36 -4.77
CA ASN A 22 -2.70 15.95 -6.11
C ASN A 22 -3.34 14.60 -6.48
N ARG A 23 -4.50 14.67 -7.15
CA ARG A 23 -5.28 13.48 -7.56
C ARG A 23 -4.51 12.57 -8.52
N THR A 24 -3.72 13.12 -9.43
CA THR A 24 -2.89 12.35 -10.37
C THR A 24 -1.85 11.51 -9.64
N LYS A 25 -1.21 12.09 -8.62
CA LYS A 25 -0.24 11.37 -7.78
C LYS A 25 -0.91 10.25 -6.99
N ALA A 26 -2.10 10.50 -6.43
CA ALA A 26 -2.90 9.48 -5.75
C ALA A 26 -3.26 8.31 -6.68
N LEU A 27 -3.73 8.62 -7.90
CA LEU A 27 -4.06 7.62 -8.93
C LEU A 27 -2.86 6.73 -9.28
N LYS A 28 -1.70 7.34 -9.57
CA LYS A 28 -0.46 6.59 -9.86
C LYS A 28 -0.03 5.72 -8.69
N PHE A 29 -0.11 6.24 -7.46
CA PHE A 29 0.22 5.48 -6.26
C PHE A 29 -0.72 4.28 -6.07
N ARG A 30 -2.04 4.48 -6.21
CA ARG A 30 -3.04 3.40 -6.13
C ARG A 30 -2.77 2.33 -7.18
N GLN A 31 -2.46 2.73 -8.43
CA GLN A 31 -2.13 1.79 -9.49
C GLN A 31 -0.90 0.96 -9.14
N TYR A 32 0.20 1.61 -8.75
CA TYR A 32 1.45 0.95 -8.34
C TYR A 32 1.22 -0.06 -7.22
N ILE A 33 0.54 0.34 -6.14
CA ILE A 33 0.41 -0.53 -4.98
C ILE A 33 -0.60 -1.67 -5.21
N LEU A 34 -1.66 -1.42 -5.97
CA LEU A 34 -2.62 -2.47 -6.34
C LEU A 34 -2.02 -3.49 -7.31
N GLU A 35 -1.08 -3.08 -8.17
CA GLU A 35 -0.33 -4.04 -9.00
C GLU A 35 0.46 -5.04 -8.15
N HIS A 36 1.09 -4.57 -7.07
CA HIS A 36 1.75 -5.47 -6.13
C HIS A 36 0.76 -6.35 -5.35
N VAL A 37 -0.38 -5.80 -4.92
CA VAL A 37 -1.45 -6.62 -4.28
C VAL A 37 -1.93 -7.72 -5.23
N ARG A 38 -2.04 -7.43 -6.53
CA ARG A 38 -2.38 -8.40 -7.57
C ARG A 38 -1.33 -9.52 -7.66
N GLN A 39 -0.05 -9.19 -7.63
CA GLN A 39 1.05 -10.18 -7.64
C GLN A 39 0.98 -11.12 -6.42
N MET A 40 0.50 -10.61 -5.28
CA MET A 40 0.26 -11.40 -4.06
C MET A 40 -1.02 -12.25 -4.11
N ARG A 41 -1.77 -12.21 -5.22
CA ARG A 41 -3.06 -12.92 -5.41
C ARG A 41 -4.08 -12.57 -4.33
N ARG A 42 -4.12 -11.31 -3.88
CA ARG A 42 -5.11 -10.81 -2.90
C ARG A 42 -6.13 -9.87 -3.59
N PRO A 43 -7.34 -9.68 -3.03
CA PRO A 43 -8.31 -8.73 -3.55
C PRO A 43 -7.78 -7.29 -3.62
N LEU A 44 -8.08 -6.58 -4.72
CA LEU A 44 -7.60 -5.22 -4.98
C LEU A 44 -8.40 -4.18 -4.19
N ASN A 45 -8.00 -3.93 -2.94
CA ASN A 45 -8.64 -2.94 -2.08
C ASN A 45 -7.61 -2.20 -1.21
N ARG A 46 -8.06 -1.11 -0.56
CA ARG A 46 -7.21 -0.25 0.28
C ARG A 46 -6.58 -1.01 1.44
N ASP A 47 -7.33 -1.89 2.09
CA ASP A 47 -6.86 -2.67 3.24
C ASP A 47 -5.68 -3.57 2.85
N ASN A 48 -5.80 -4.33 1.77
CA ASN A 48 -4.71 -5.18 1.27
C ASN A 48 -3.52 -4.36 0.76
N ALA A 49 -3.77 -3.20 0.14
CA ALA A 49 -2.70 -2.27 -0.23
C ALA A 49 -1.94 -1.75 1.00
N LYS A 50 -2.65 -1.43 2.08
CA LYS A 50 -2.06 -1.01 3.37
C LYS A 50 -1.28 -2.15 4.01
N LYS A 51 -1.84 -3.37 4.05
CA LYS A 51 -1.12 -4.57 4.53
C LYS A 51 0.15 -4.85 3.72
N TYR A 52 0.10 -4.68 2.39
CA TYR A 52 1.29 -4.78 1.54
C TYR A 52 2.32 -3.72 1.91
N TRP A 53 1.91 -2.45 2.00
CA TRP A 53 2.77 -1.32 2.36
C TRP A 53 3.47 -1.54 3.71
N MET A 54 2.73 -2.04 4.69
CA MET A 54 3.22 -2.32 6.03
C MET A 54 4.14 -3.56 6.07
N GLY A 55 4.23 -4.34 4.99
CA GLY A 55 5.05 -5.56 4.92
C GLY A 55 4.36 -6.82 5.47
N ILE A 56 3.11 -6.71 5.91
CA ILE A 56 2.34 -7.82 6.50
C ILE A 56 2.15 -8.93 5.47
N LEU A 57 1.73 -8.60 4.25
CA LEU A 57 1.53 -9.61 3.20
C LEU A 57 2.84 -10.31 2.79
N GLN A 58 3.97 -9.60 2.86
CA GLN A 58 5.27 -10.17 2.52
C GLN A 58 5.74 -11.15 3.60
N ALA A 59 5.50 -10.81 4.88
CA ALA A 59 5.74 -11.71 6.01
C ALA A 59 4.90 -12.99 5.87
N GLU A 60 3.59 -12.88 5.64
CA GLU A 60 2.70 -14.04 5.44
C GLU A 60 3.17 -14.95 4.29
N LYS A 61 3.64 -14.36 3.18
CA LYS A 61 4.14 -15.13 2.04
C LYS A 61 5.41 -15.89 2.41
N LYS A 62 6.37 -15.22 3.05
CA LYS A 62 7.63 -15.83 3.48
C LYS A 62 7.39 -16.96 4.49
N GLU A 63 6.46 -16.80 5.41
CA GLU A 63 6.07 -17.85 6.35
C GLU A 63 5.49 -19.07 5.62
N ARG A 64 4.67 -18.86 4.60
CA ARG A 64 4.11 -19.95 3.79
C ARG A 64 5.16 -20.67 2.93
N GLU A 65 6.15 -19.95 2.43
CA GLU A 65 7.25 -20.53 1.64
C GLU A 65 8.23 -21.35 2.50
N ASN A 66 8.22 -21.16 3.82
CA ASN A 66 9.09 -21.84 4.78
C ASN A 66 8.48 -23.14 5.36
N PHE A 67 7.25 -23.51 5.00
CA PHE A 67 6.56 -24.75 5.40
C PHE A 67 6.32 -25.64 4.18
#